data_AF-H3D216-F1
#
_entry.id   AF-H3D216-F1
#
_cell.length_a   1.000
_cell.length_b   1.000
_cell.length_c   1.000
_cell.angle_alpha   90.00
_cell.angle_beta   90.00
_cell.angle_gamma   90.00
#
_symmetry.space_group_name_H-M   'P 1'
#
loop_
_entity.id
_entity.type
_entity.pdbx_description
1 polymer ?
#
loop_
_entity_poly.entity_id
_entity_poly.type
_entity_poly.pdbx_seq_one_letter_code
_entity_poly.pdbx_strand_id
1 'polypeptide(L)'
;MALSQLQCLDENHVNPRTNESKPEFLYCEDQRLALETLLRDGREAFLKYLESRALRGFLSDPELETLCALAEPYEPDSELLAEKPEESDPPLSLHYWPDLSDTSIPEMDLGWPDSVAYRGVTRTTVYCQPPIDGQAHIKEVVRRMIAHAQKVIAVVMDVFTDVDIFRDLLDVGFKKRIPVYILLEHTALPHFLSMCQRANMHTGHLKHLRIRSSGGSEFYTRASTRVRGRLGHRFMFIDGDKAVSGSYRTMPK
;
A
#
# COMPACT_ATOMS: atom_id res chain seq x y z
N MET A 1 -4.99 20.88 -28.05
CA MET A 1 -5.02 20.54 -26.62
C MET A 1 -6.34 19.83 -26.34
N ALA A 2 -6.33 18.78 -25.51
CA ALA A 2 -7.56 18.08 -25.14
C ALA A 2 -8.41 18.98 -24.24
N LEU A 3 -9.74 18.96 -24.41
CA LEU A 3 -10.69 19.81 -23.65
C LEU A 3 -10.51 19.69 -22.12
N SER A 4 -10.15 18.50 -21.63
CA SER A 4 -9.88 18.25 -20.20
C SER A 4 -8.71 19.05 -19.65
N GLN A 5 -7.67 19.31 -20.45
CA GLN A 5 -6.48 20.05 -20.00
C GLN A 5 -6.74 21.55 -19.87
N LEU A 6 -7.63 22.10 -20.71
CA LEU A 6 -8.07 23.50 -20.62
C LEU A 6 -8.99 23.71 -19.41
N GLN A 7 -9.74 22.69 -19.02
CA GLN A 7 -10.68 22.74 -17.91
C GLN A 7 -9.99 22.77 -16.54
N CYS A 8 -8.83 22.12 -16.39
CA CYS A 8 -8.00 22.21 -15.19
C CYS A 8 -7.29 23.56 -15.00
N LEU A 9 -7.22 24.39 -16.05
CA LEU A 9 -6.61 25.73 -16.03
C LEU A 9 -7.65 26.84 -15.82
N ASP A 10 -8.94 26.51 -15.80
CA ASP A 10 -10.00 27.46 -15.49
C ASP A 10 -10.12 27.61 -13.97
N GLU A 11 -9.69 28.75 -13.44
CA GLU A 11 -9.80 29.05 -12.00
C GLU A 11 -11.25 29.04 -11.49
N ASN A 12 -12.24 29.10 -12.40
CA ASN A 12 -13.67 28.98 -12.07
C ASN A 12 -14.15 27.53 -12.01
N HIS A 13 -13.33 26.56 -12.39
CA HIS A 13 -13.66 25.13 -12.40
C HIS A 13 -13.15 24.39 -11.16
N VAL A 14 -12.95 25.10 -10.06
CA VAL A 14 -12.62 24.51 -8.77
C VAL A 14 -13.93 24.18 -8.04
N ASN A 15 -14.16 22.90 -7.77
CA ASN A 15 -15.35 22.37 -7.07
C ASN A 15 -16.68 22.54 -7.82
N PRO A 16 -16.90 21.83 -8.95
CA PRO A 16 -18.26 21.63 -9.44
C PRO A 16 -19.12 21.11 -8.29
N ARG A 17 -20.15 21.87 -7.91
CA ARG A 17 -21.08 21.50 -6.84
C ARG A 17 -21.98 20.38 -7.35
N THR A 18 -21.43 19.18 -7.36
CA THR A 18 -22.15 17.96 -7.66
C THR A 18 -23.06 17.64 -6.47
N ASN A 19 -24.27 17.17 -6.75
CA ASN A 19 -25.19 16.76 -5.69
C ASN A 19 -24.74 15.38 -5.14
N GLU A 20 -24.84 15.16 -3.83
CA GLU A 20 -24.50 13.88 -3.16
C GLU A 20 -25.17 12.65 -3.78
N SER A 21 -26.33 12.84 -4.43
CA SER A 21 -27.06 11.78 -5.13
C SER A 21 -26.40 11.28 -6.41
N LYS A 22 -25.44 12.04 -6.97
CA LYS A 22 -24.75 11.68 -8.20
C LYS A 22 -23.46 10.91 -7.90
N PRO A 23 -23.10 9.91 -8.74
CA PRO A 23 -21.86 9.15 -8.58
C PRO A 23 -20.59 10.00 -8.77
N GLU A 24 -20.73 11.18 -9.40
CA GLU A 24 -19.66 12.16 -9.59
C GLU A 24 -19.34 12.96 -8.32
N PHE A 25 -20.09 12.77 -7.23
CA PHE A 25 -19.83 13.42 -5.94
C PHE A 25 -18.68 12.73 -5.22
N LEU A 26 -17.46 13.20 -5.47
CA LEU A 26 -16.24 12.64 -4.90
C LEU A 26 -15.71 13.44 -3.70
N TYR A 27 -16.12 14.70 -3.55
CA TYR A 27 -15.53 15.61 -2.58
C TYR A 27 -16.56 16.57 -1.98
N CYS A 28 -16.45 16.80 -0.67
CA CYS A 28 -17.22 17.76 0.08
C CYS A 28 -16.34 18.49 1.09
N GLU A 29 -16.24 19.80 0.97
CA GLU A 29 -15.45 20.63 1.89
C GLU A 29 -15.96 20.54 3.33
N ASP A 30 -17.28 20.51 3.52
CA ASP A 30 -17.89 20.41 4.84
C ASP A 30 -17.59 19.05 5.52
N GLN A 31 -17.51 17.96 4.74
CA GLN A 31 -17.07 16.65 5.25
C GLN A 31 -15.59 16.66 5.62
N ARG A 32 -14.74 17.31 4.82
CA ARG A 32 -13.30 17.47 5.14
C ARG A 32 -13.11 18.26 6.44
N LEU A 33 -13.85 19.35 6.63
CA LEU A 33 -13.81 20.15 7.86
C LEU A 33 -14.36 19.40 9.09
N ALA A 34 -15.40 18.58 8.89
CA ALA A 34 -15.89 17.68 9.94
C ALA A 34 -14.78 16.71 10.37
N LEU A 35 -14.04 16.14 9.42
CA LEU A 35 -12.91 15.24 9.71
C LEU A 35 -11.75 15.96 10.42
N GLU A 36 -11.45 17.21 10.07
CA GLU A 36 -10.47 18.02 10.85
C GLU A 36 -10.95 18.25 12.29
N THR A 37 -12.24 18.52 12.47
CA THR A 37 -12.84 18.71 13.81
C THR A 37 -12.77 17.42 14.63
N LEU A 38 -13.01 16.27 13.99
CA LEU A 38 -12.85 14.95 14.61
C LEU A 38 -11.42 14.74 15.13
N LEU A 39 -10.42 15.02 14.30
CA LEU A 39 -9.02 14.77 14.63
C LEU A 39 -8.48 15.73 15.70
N ARG A 40 -9.02 16.97 15.76
CA ARG A 40 -8.59 17.98 16.74
C ARG A 40 -9.35 17.87 18.08
N ASP A 41 -10.67 17.82 18.02
CA ASP A 41 -11.56 18.01 19.17
C ASP A 41 -12.31 16.72 19.56
N GLY A 42 -12.14 15.63 18.79
CA GLY A 42 -12.71 14.33 19.08
C GLY A 42 -14.15 14.11 18.61
N ARG A 43 -14.71 12.95 18.98
CA ARG A 43 -15.99 12.43 18.48
C ARG A 43 -17.18 13.34 18.79
N GLU A 44 -17.24 13.94 19.97
CA GLU A 44 -18.38 14.80 20.35
C GLU A 44 -18.45 16.07 19.51
N ALA A 45 -17.29 16.68 19.23
CA ALA A 45 -17.21 17.88 18.40
C ALA A 45 -17.57 17.57 16.94
N PHE A 46 -17.16 16.40 16.43
CA PHE A 46 -17.57 15.90 15.12
C PHE A 46 -19.10 15.79 15.00
N LEU A 47 -19.77 15.17 15.97
CA LEU A 47 -21.22 15.01 15.95
C LEU A 47 -21.94 16.37 15.98
N LYS A 48 -21.49 17.30 16.84
CA LYS A 48 -22.02 18.67 16.88
C LYS A 48 -21.82 19.40 15.55
N TYR A 49 -20.68 19.19 14.89
CA TYR A 49 -20.41 19.79 13.58
C TYR A 49 -21.37 19.26 12.52
N LEU A 50 -21.59 17.93 12.47
CA LEU A 50 -22.54 17.32 11.55
C LEU A 50 -23.96 17.87 11.74
N GLU A 51 -24.41 17.98 12.99
CA GLU A 51 -25.73 18.56 13.30
C GLU A 51 -25.83 20.02 12.88
N SER A 52 -24.82 20.84 13.17
CA SER A 52 -24.82 22.27 12.84
C SER A 52 -24.87 22.56 11.34
N ARG A 53 -24.29 21.66 10.53
CA ARG A 53 -24.20 21.77 9.07
C ARG A 53 -25.23 20.91 8.35
N ALA A 54 -26.10 20.20 9.09
CA ALA A 54 -27.06 19.24 8.56
C ALA A 54 -26.43 18.21 7.61
N LEU A 55 -25.21 17.76 7.93
CA LEU A 55 -24.47 16.77 7.16
C LEU A 55 -24.94 15.36 7.51
N ARG A 56 -24.97 14.48 6.50
CA ARG A 56 -25.17 13.05 6.72
C ARG A 56 -23.95 12.45 7.44
N GLY A 57 -24.19 11.54 8.38
CA GLY A 57 -23.13 10.70 8.95
C GLY A 57 -22.48 9.85 7.85
N PHE A 58 -21.21 10.15 7.54
CA PHE A 58 -20.45 9.50 6.47
C PHE A 58 -19.36 8.55 6.98
N LEU A 59 -19.07 8.56 8.29
CA LEU A 59 -18.15 7.63 8.95
C LEU A 59 -18.93 6.70 9.86
N SER A 60 -18.56 5.43 9.86
CA SER A 60 -19.05 4.44 10.82
C SER A 60 -18.29 4.54 12.16
N ASP A 61 -18.88 4.01 13.23
CA ASP A 61 -18.25 4.03 14.56
C ASP A 61 -16.84 3.38 14.59
N PRO A 62 -16.59 2.22 13.95
CA PRO A 62 -15.25 1.65 13.89
C PRO A 62 -14.25 2.52 13.12
N GLU A 63 -14.69 3.25 12.10
CA GLU A 63 -13.84 4.16 11.34
C GLU A 63 -13.47 5.38 12.17
N LEU A 64 -14.40 5.93 12.96
CA LEU A 64 -14.13 7.01 13.90
C LEU A 64 -13.08 6.60 14.92
N GLU A 65 -13.22 5.42 15.53
CA GLU A 65 -12.26 4.90 16.48
C GLU A 65 -10.88 4.68 15.84
N THR A 66 -10.86 4.10 14.63
CA THR A 66 -9.62 3.84 13.90
C THR A 66 -8.90 5.14 13.52
N LEU A 67 -9.62 6.15 13.02
CA LEU A 67 -9.04 7.44 12.65
C LEU A 67 -8.46 8.19 13.85
N CYS A 68 -9.19 8.20 14.97
CA CYS A 68 -8.69 8.79 16.21
C CYS A 68 -7.46 8.03 16.76
N ALA A 69 -7.44 6.70 16.63
CA ALA A 69 -6.29 5.89 17.07
C ALA A 69 -5.06 6.05 16.18
N LEU A 70 -5.24 6.37 14.89
CA LEU A 70 -4.16 6.59 13.92
C LEU A 70 -3.67 8.05 13.87
N ALA A 71 -4.33 8.96 14.59
CA ALA A 71 -3.99 10.36 14.61
C ALA A 71 -2.73 10.60 15.43
N GLU A 72 -1.68 11.13 14.78
CA GLU A 72 -0.41 11.45 15.40
C GLU A 72 -0.12 12.95 15.22
N PRO A 73 0.49 13.62 16.23
CA PRO A 73 0.99 14.98 16.02
C PRO A 73 2.07 14.97 14.94
N TYR A 74 1.96 15.89 14.00
CA TYR A 74 2.95 16.09 12.94
C TYR A 74 3.90 17.23 13.33
N GLU A 75 5.16 16.88 13.54
CA GLU A 75 6.24 17.83 13.73
C GLU A 75 7.16 17.78 12.50
N PRO A 76 7.20 18.82 11.66
CA PRO A 76 7.95 18.82 10.39
C PRO A 76 9.46 18.62 10.60
N ASP A 77 9.99 19.05 11.74
CA ASP A 77 11.42 18.95 12.06
C ASP A 77 11.86 17.53 12.45
N SER A 78 10.91 16.64 12.77
CA SER A 78 11.22 15.29 13.26
C SER A 78 11.57 14.31 12.15
N GLU A 79 11.16 14.56 10.91
CA GLU A 79 11.44 13.71 9.74
C GLU A 79 12.84 13.97 9.15
N LEU A 80 13.31 15.23 9.24
CA LEU A 80 14.66 15.63 8.84
C LEU A 80 15.77 15.01 9.71
N LEU A 81 15.42 14.50 10.89
CA LEU A 81 16.36 13.89 11.85
C LEU A 81 16.39 12.35 11.79
N ALA A 82 15.39 11.73 11.14
CA ALA A 82 15.30 10.27 11.00
C ALA A 82 16.07 9.75 9.78
N GLU A 83 16.39 10.62 8.83
CA GLU A 83 17.35 10.34 7.77
C GLU A 83 18.75 10.24 8.40
N LYS A 84 19.32 9.04 8.38
CA LYS A 84 20.73 8.85 8.74
C LYS A 84 21.57 9.77 7.85
N PRO A 85 22.68 10.34 8.36
CA PRO A 85 23.55 11.21 7.59
C PRO A 85 24.41 10.36 6.66
N GLU A 86 23.82 9.82 5.59
CA GLU A 86 24.57 9.25 4.48
C GLU A 86 24.19 9.99 3.21
N GLU A 87 25.19 10.65 2.63
CA GLU A 87 25.20 11.51 1.43
C GLU A 87 24.03 12.49 1.31
N SER A 88 24.31 13.76 1.62
CA SER A 88 23.38 14.86 1.38
C SER A 88 23.00 14.89 -0.11
N ASP A 89 21.80 14.41 -0.41
CA ASP A 89 21.17 14.66 -1.70
C ASP A 89 21.14 16.18 -1.94
N PRO A 90 21.39 16.65 -3.17
CA PRO A 90 21.35 18.07 -3.48
C PRO A 90 19.97 18.63 -3.10
N PRO A 91 19.90 19.89 -2.62
CA PRO A 91 18.66 20.46 -2.13
C PRO A 91 17.55 20.32 -3.18
N LEU A 92 16.40 19.79 -2.74
CA LEU A 92 15.20 19.64 -3.57
C LEU A 92 14.95 20.96 -4.30
N SER A 93 14.94 20.90 -5.63
CA SER A 93 14.66 22.07 -6.44
C SER A 93 13.26 22.56 -6.10
N LEU A 94 13.07 23.89 -5.98
CA LEU A 94 11.77 24.52 -5.76
C LEU A 94 10.81 24.37 -6.95
N HIS A 95 11.21 23.68 -8.02
CA HIS A 95 10.37 23.37 -9.16
C HIS A 95 9.73 21.99 -8.98
N TYR A 96 8.40 21.98 -8.90
CA TYR A 96 7.59 20.78 -8.95
C TYR A 96 7.69 20.13 -10.34
N TRP A 97 8.23 18.91 -10.40
CA TRP A 97 8.27 18.10 -11.61
C TRP A 97 7.25 16.96 -11.52
N PRO A 98 6.02 17.11 -12.04
CA PRO A 98 4.96 16.12 -11.91
C PRO A 98 5.26 14.75 -12.54
N ASP A 99 6.26 14.68 -13.44
CA ASP A 99 6.67 13.43 -14.10
C ASP A 99 7.65 12.58 -13.26
N LEU A 100 8.18 13.13 -12.16
CA LEU A 100 9.11 12.45 -11.25
C LEU A 100 8.49 12.41 -9.86
N SER A 101 8.52 11.24 -9.21
CA SER A 101 8.10 11.17 -7.80
C SER A 101 9.09 11.94 -6.94
N ASP A 102 8.58 12.77 -6.02
CA ASP A 102 9.38 13.46 -5.00
C ASP A 102 10.09 12.50 -4.02
N THR A 103 9.80 11.19 -4.11
CA THR A 103 10.43 10.13 -3.34
C THR A 103 11.43 9.36 -4.19
N SER A 104 12.62 9.07 -3.64
CA SER A 104 13.63 8.27 -4.31
C SER A 104 13.13 6.84 -4.57
N ILE A 105 13.49 6.31 -5.74
CA ILE A 105 13.16 4.93 -6.10
C ILE A 105 13.89 4.00 -5.12
N PRO A 106 13.20 3.03 -4.50
CA PRO A 106 13.83 2.02 -3.67
C PRO A 106 15.04 1.39 -4.37
N GLU A 107 16.22 1.39 -3.75
CA GLU A 107 17.38 0.68 -4.31
C GLU A 107 17.05 -0.80 -4.52
N MET A 108 16.97 -1.22 -5.78
CA MET A 108 16.72 -2.60 -6.19
C MET A 108 18.05 -3.34 -6.36
N ASP A 109 18.76 -3.52 -5.26
CA ASP A 109 20.12 -4.04 -5.21
C ASP A 109 20.30 -5.47 -5.75
N LEU A 110 19.26 -6.31 -5.66
CA LEU A 110 19.26 -7.66 -6.25
C LEU A 110 18.90 -7.73 -7.75
N GLY A 111 18.67 -6.58 -8.39
CA GLY A 111 18.29 -6.47 -9.80
C GLY A 111 16.81 -6.73 -10.09
N TRP A 112 16.34 -6.18 -11.21
CA TRP A 112 15.01 -6.42 -11.76
C TRP A 112 15.14 -6.94 -13.20
N PRO A 113 14.31 -7.90 -13.64
CA PRO A 113 14.35 -8.34 -15.02
C PRO A 113 14.00 -7.20 -15.96
N ASP A 114 14.78 -7.04 -17.03
CA ASP A 114 14.42 -6.17 -18.15
C ASP A 114 13.09 -6.65 -18.72
N SER A 115 12.04 -5.89 -18.43
CA SER A 115 10.71 -6.17 -18.94
C SER A 115 10.68 -5.80 -20.41
N VAL A 116 10.94 -6.78 -21.28
CA VAL A 116 10.56 -6.65 -22.68
C VAL A 116 9.04 -6.55 -22.69
N ALA A 117 8.52 -5.37 -23.07
CA ALA A 117 7.09 -5.10 -23.13
C ALA A 117 6.33 -6.34 -23.61
N TYR A 118 5.48 -6.90 -22.73
CA TYR A 118 4.81 -8.18 -22.95
C TYR A 118 4.12 -8.17 -24.32
N ARG A 119 4.57 -9.03 -25.25
CA ARG A 119 4.03 -9.12 -26.63
C ARG A 119 2.99 -10.23 -26.82
N GLY A 120 2.47 -10.80 -25.73
CA GLY A 120 1.53 -11.93 -25.74
C GLY A 120 0.07 -11.54 -25.54
N VAL A 121 -0.81 -12.55 -25.58
CA VAL A 121 -2.24 -12.40 -25.21
C VAL A 121 -2.38 -12.59 -23.71
N THR A 122 -2.92 -11.58 -23.00
CA THR A 122 -3.18 -11.66 -21.56
C THR A 122 -4.21 -12.73 -21.26
N ARG A 123 -3.82 -13.72 -20.43
CA ARG A 123 -4.71 -14.80 -19.96
C ARG A 123 -4.99 -14.60 -18.47
N THR A 124 -6.25 -14.56 -18.10
CA THR A 124 -6.69 -14.36 -16.70
C THR A 124 -7.44 -15.60 -16.22
N THR A 125 -7.04 -16.13 -15.07
CA THR A 125 -7.71 -17.25 -14.40
C THR A 125 -8.10 -16.85 -12.99
N VAL A 126 -9.34 -17.11 -12.61
CA VAL A 126 -9.86 -16.80 -11.26
C VAL A 126 -9.91 -18.09 -10.44
N TYR A 127 -9.38 -18.02 -9.22
CA TYR A 127 -9.42 -19.10 -8.24
C TYR A 127 -10.22 -18.67 -7.02
N CYS A 128 -11.08 -19.56 -6.53
CA CYS A 128 -11.94 -19.30 -5.38
C CYS A 128 -11.57 -20.20 -4.20
N GLN A 129 -11.95 -19.76 -2.99
CA GLN A 129 -11.87 -20.58 -1.80
C GLN A 129 -13.21 -20.51 -1.05
N PRO A 130 -13.97 -21.63 -0.94
CA PRO A 130 -13.65 -23.00 -1.36
C PRO A 130 -13.43 -23.17 -2.88
N PRO A 131 -12.64 -24.17 -3.32
CA PRO A 131 -12.41 -24.40 -4.75
C PRO A 131 -13.72 -24.71 -5.47
N ILE A 132 -13.89 -24.15 -6.66
CA ILE A 132 -14.95 -24.57 -7.59
C ILE A 132 -14.54 -25.93 -8.16
N ASP A 133 -15.49 -26.84 -8.39
CA ASP A 133 -15.23 -28.23 -8.79
C ASP A 133 -14.12 -28.36 -9.85
N GLY A 134 -13.09 -29.14 -9.50
CA GLY A 134 -11.91 -29.39 -10.34
C GLY A 134 -10.77 -28.37 -10.25
N GLN A 135 -10.94 -27.25 -9.54
CA GLN A 135 -9.86 -26.27 -9.35
C GLN A 135 -8.99 -26.57 -8.13
N ALA A 136 -7.71 -26.19 -8.22
CA ALA A 136 -6.77 -26.25 -7.10
C ALA A 136 -7.05 -25.16 -6.07
N HIS A 137 -6.66 -25.40 -4.82
CA HIS A 137 -6.73 -24.39 -3.77
C HIS A 137 -5.83 -23.19 -4.07
N ILE A 138 -6.24 -21.98 -3.68
CA ILE A 138 -5.45 -20.74 -3.87
C ILE A 138 -4.04 -20.91 -3.30
N LYS A 139 -3.90 -21.49 -2.09
CA LYS A 139 -2.60 -21.78 -1.47
C LYS A 139 -1.74 -22.68 -2.35
N GLU A 140 -2.31 -23.71 -2.95
CA GLU A 140 -1.58 -24.62 -3.85
C GLU A 140 -1.10 -23.89 -5.11
N VAL A 141 -1.97 -23.07 -5.72
CA VAL A 141 -1.64 -22.27 -6.90
C VAL A 141 -0.48 -21.32 -6.60
N VAL A 142 -0.54 -20.58 -5.49
CA VAL A 142 0.52 -19.65 -5.07
C VAL A 142 1.85 -20.38 -4.86
N ARG A 143 1.84 -21.50 -4.12
CA ARG A 143 3.05 -22.31 -3.88
C ARG A 143 3.62 -22.88 -5.17
N ARG A 144 2.77 -23.36 -6.07
CA ARG A 144 3.18 -23.85 -7.40
C ARG A 144 3.82 -22.73 -8.22
N MET A 145 3.25 -21.53 -8.20
CA MET A 145 3.79 -20.38 -8.92
C MET A 145 5.18 -19.98 -8.39
N ILE A 146 5.34 -19.90 -7.06
CA ILE A 146 6.65 -19.66 -6.41
C ILE A 146 7.66 -20.74 -6.82
N ALA A 147 7.27 -22.01 -6.77
CA ALA A 147 8.13 -23.12 -7.13
C ALA A 147 8.58 -23.10 -8.62
N HIS A 148 7.81 -22.48 -9.52
CA HIS A 148 8.15 -22.37 -10.94
C HIS A 148 8.88 -21.07 -11.31
N ALA A 149 9.09 -20.15 -10.37
CA ALA A 149 9.82 -18.91 -10.62
C ALA A 149 11.26 -19.18 -11.09
N GLN A 150 11.77 -18.30 -11.95
CA GLN A 150 13.11 -18.42 -12.56
C GLN A 150 13.98 -17.16 -12.46
N LYS A 151 13.39 -15.97 -12.38
CA LYS A 151 14.08 -14.68 -12.49
C LYS A 151 13.92 -13.81 -11.25
N VAL A 152 12.68 -13.49 -10.85
CA VAL A 152 12.41 -12.60 -9.71
C VAL A 152 11.05 -12.92 -9.11
N ILE A 153 10.90 -12.69 -7.81
CA ILE A 153 9.61 -12.67 -7.15
C ILE A 153 9.47 -11.34 -6.41
N ALA A 154 8.36 -10.62 -6.63
CA ALA A 154 7.99 -9.46 -5.83
C ALA A 154 6.63 -9.71 -5.18
N VAL A 155 6.54 -9.50 -3.87
CA VAL A 155 5.33 -9.72 -3.07
C VAL A 155 4.95 -8.41 -2.41
N VAL A 156 3.69 -8.00 -2.56
CA VAL A 156 3.12 -6.86 -1.85
C VAL A 156 1.91 -7.36 -1.06
N MET A 157 1.97 -7.25 0.26
CA MET A 157 0.94 -7.79 1.14
C MET A 157 0.67 -6.89 2.35
N ASP A 158 -0.60 -6.84 2.76
CA ASP A 158 -1.02 -6.19 4.00
C ASP A 158 -0.67 -7.04 5.22
N VAL A 159 -1.00 -8.34 5.22
CA VAL A 159 -0.70 -9.27 6.32
C VAL A 159 -0.06 -10.54 5.77
N PHE A 160 1.18 -10.83 6.19
CA PHE A 160 1.92 -12.03 5.77
C PHE A 160 2.32 -12.89 6.98
N THR A 161 1.57 -13.98 7.21
CA THR A 161 1.77 -14.87 8.37
C THR A 161 1.87 -16.36 8.04
N ASP A 162 1.71 -16.76 6.78
CA ASP A 162 1.78 -18.17 6.36
C ASP A 162 3.22 -18.66 6.21
N VAL A 163 3.61 -19.55 7.12
CA VAL A 163 4.95 -20.15 7.21
C VAL A 163 5.29 -20.99 5.98
N ASP A 164 4.32 -21.66 5.34
CA ASP A 164 4.60 -22.52 4.20
C ASP A 164 4.99 -21.69 2.97
N ILE A 165 4.23 -20.63 2.70
CA ILE A 165 4.51 -19.71 1.58
C ILE A 165 5.84 -19.02 1.82
N PHE A 166 6.10 -18.56 3.06
CA PHE A 166 7.36 -17.92 3.39
C PHE A 166 8.54 -18.88 3.22
N ARG A 167 8.43 -20.14 3.68
CA ARG A 167 9.47 -21.15 3.47
C ARG A 167 9.74 -21.41 1.99
N ASP A 168 8.70 -21.49 1.16
CA ASP A 168 8.85 -21.68 -0.28
C ASP A 168 9.60 -20.49 -0.92
N LEU A 169 9.36 -19.25 -0.48
CA LEU A 169 10.11 -18.07 -0.92
C LEU A 169 11.59 -18.15 -0.50
N LEU A 170 11.86 -18.52 0.76
CA LEU A 170 13.23 -18.70 1.27
C LEU A 170 13.97 -19.77 0.47
N ASP A 171 13.32 -20.90 0.21
CA ASP A 171 13.87 -22.03 -0.54
C ASP A 171 14.21 -21.63 -1.98
N VAL A 172 13.32 -20.88 -2.63
CA VAL A 172 13.56 -20.40 -4.00
C VAL A 172 14.72 -19.40 -4.03
N GLY A 173 14.75 -18.45 -3.10
CA GLY A 173 15.86 -17.49 -3.00
C GLY A 173 17.19 -18.16 -2.68
N PHE A 174 17.20 -19.20 -1.84
CA PHE A 174 18.42 -19.89 -1.46
C PHE A 174 18.92 -20.89 -2.51
N LYS A 175 18.04 -21.79 -2.96
CA LYS A 175 18.40 -22.91 -3.86
C LYS A 175 18.58 -22.44 -5.29
N LYS A 176 17.72 -21.54 -5.77
CA LYS A 176 17.74 -21.04 -7.16
C LYS A 176 18.42 -19.68 -7.31
N ARG A 177 18.80 -19.02 -6.21
CA ARG A 177 19.40 -17.67 -6.21
C ARG A 177 18.51 -16.62 -6.86
N ILE A 178 17.20 -16.80 -6.73
CA ILE A 178 16.21 -15.87 -7.30
C ILE A 178 15.99 -14.73 -6.32
N PRO A 179 16.16 -13.47 -6.73
CA PRO A 179 15.80 -12.31 -5.93
C PRO A 179 14.33 -12.32 -5.50
N VAL A 180 14.10 -12.17 -4.21
CA VAL A 180 12.78 -12.04 -3.60
C VAL A 180 12.66 -10.69 -2.91
N TYR A 181 11.72 -9.88 -3.39
CA TYR A 181 11.35 -8.60 -2.79
C TYR A 181 10.00 -8.71 -2.10
N ILE A 182 9.90 -8.29 -0.85
CA ILE A 182 8.67 -8.29 -0.08
C ILE A 182 8.41 -6.86 0.42
N LEU A 183 7.28 -6.30 0.04
CA LEU A 183 6.74 -5.05 0.58
C LEU A 183 5.59 -5.38 1.52
N LEU A 184 5.73 -4.99 2.79
CA LEU A 184 4.74 -5.22 3.83
C LEU A 184 4.15 -3.93 4.36
N GLU A 185 2.91 -4.00 4.78
CA GLU A 185 2.31 -2.93 5.56
C GLU A 185 2.98 -2.83 6.94
N HIS A 186 3.23 -1.59 7.39
CA HIS A 186 4.02 -1.32 8.59
C HIS A 186 3.45 -1.94 9.88
N THR A 187 2.13 -1.91 10.08
CA THR A 187 1.46 -2.48 11.26
C THR A 187 1.51 -4.00 11.30
N ALA A 188 1.71 -4.66 10.17
CA ALA A 188 1.84 -6.12 10.08
C ALA A 188 3.27 -6.64 10.35
N LEU A 189 4.26 -5.76 10.45
CA LEU A 189 5.66 -6.15 10.71
C LEU A 189 5.86 -7.03 11.95
N PRO A 190 5.25 -6.75 13.13
CA PRO A 190 5.46 -7.58 14.31
C PRO A 190 5.00 -9.04 14.09
N HIS A 191 3.88 -9.22 13.38
CA HIS A 191 3.34 -10.53 13.04
C HIS A 191 4.26 -11.29 12.08
N PHE A 192 4.79 -10.59 11.08
CA PHE A 192 5.75 -11.14 10.14
C PHE A 192 7.07 -11.53 10.82
N LEU A 193 7.62 -10.70 11.71
CA LEU A 193 8.84 -11.02 12.47
C LEU A 193 8.66 -12.26 13.35
N SER A 194 7.50 -12.40 13.99
CA SER A 194 7.14 -13.63 14.74
C SER A 194 7.12 -14.87 13.84
N MET A 195 6.63 -14.75 12.61
CA MET A 195 6.67 -15.83 11.62
C MET A 195 8.11 -16.16 11.19
N CYS A 196 8.95 -15.15 10.94
CA CYS A 196 10.35 -15.34 10.57
C CYS A 196 11.13 -16.13 11.63
N GLN A 197 10.87 -15.87 12.92
CA GLN A 197 11.46 -16.63 14.02
C GLN A 197 11.07 -18.12 13.98
N ARG A 198 9.83 -18.44 13.60
CA ARG A 198 9.36 -19.83 13.45
C ARG A 198 9.86 -20.51 12.17
N ALA A 199 10.28 -19.73 11.17
CA ALA A 199 10.68 -20.25 9.86
C ALA A 199 12.14 -20.71 9.77
N ASN A 200 12.87 -20.80 10.90
CA ASN A 200 14.29 -21.21 10.97
C ASN A 200 15.18 -20.45 9.98
N MET A 201 15.06 -19.12 9.92
CA MET A 201 15.89 -18.31 9.05
C MET A 201 17.37 -18.33 9.47
N HIS A 202 18.27 -18.46 8.48
CA HIS A 202 19.71 -18.26 8.65
C HIS A 202 20.23 -17.15 7.72
N THR A 203 21.43 -16.64 7.98
CA THR A 203 22.05 -15.52 7.24
C THR A 203 22.18 -15.78 5.74
N GLY A 204 22.25 -17.05 5.31
CA GLY A 204 22.26 -17.43 3.90
C GLY A 204 20.99 -17.05 3.13
N HIS A 205 19.83 -16.99 3.81
CA HIS A 205 18.56 -16.60 3.19
C HIS A 205 18.50 -15.12 2.85
N LEU A 206 19.17 -14.27 3.64
CA LEU A 206 19.14 -12.82 3.47
C LEU A 206 19.89 -12.35 2.22
N LYS A 207 20.67 -13.21 1.56
CA LYS A 207 21.43 -12.85 0.36
C LYS A 207 20.54 -12.55 -0.84
N HIS A 208 19.40 -13.23 -0.97
CA HIS A 208 18.46 -13.06 -2.09
C HIS A 208 17.06 -12.64 -1.61
N LEU A 209 16.97 -12.07 -0.41
CA LEU A 209 15.71 -11.63 0.19
C LEU A 209 15.85 -10.18 0.64
N ARG A 210 14.92 -9.33 0.19
CA ARG A 210 14.74 -7.95 0.65
C ARG A 210 13.34 -7.78 1.15
N ILE A 211 13.20 -7.33 2.40
CA ILE A 211 11.93 -7.01 3.01
C ILE A 211 11.94 -5.52 3.33
N ARG A 212 10.95 -4.79 2.85
CA ARG A 212 10.72 -3.38 3.19
C ARG A 212 9.30 -3.21 3.73
N SER A 213 9.13 -2.25 4.61
CA SER A 213 7.80 -1.82 5.05
C SER A 213 7.43 -0.50 4.40
N SER A 214 6.17 -0.38 4.00
CA SER A 214 5.60 0.86 3.51
C SER A 214 4.26 1.14 4.20
N GLY A 215 4.00 2.42 4.47
CA GLY A 215 2.71 2.91 4.93
C GLY A 215 1.78 3.20 3.76
N GLY A 216 0.50 3.41 4.04
CA GLY A 216 -0.39 4.04 3.06
C GLY A 216 -0.15 5.54 2.96
N SER A 217 -0.94 6.19 2.10
CA SER A 217 -0.91 7.65 1.93
C SER A 217 -1.18 8.38 3.25
N GLU A 218 -0.49 9.49 3.46
CA GLU A 218 -0.61 10.30 4.66
C GLU A 218 -1.52 11.49 4.41
N PHE A 219 -2.42 11.74 5.35
CA PHE A 219 -3.32 12.88 5.35
C PHE A 219 -2.90 13.86 6.45
N TYR A 220 -2.67 15.11 6.06
CA TYR A 220 -2.23 16.18 6.94
C TYR A 220 -3.36 17.17 7.19
N THR A 221 -3.61 17.48 8.46
CA THR A 221 -4.58 18.50 8.85
C THR A 221 -3.90 19.84 9.05
N ARG A 222 -4.68 20.92 9.00
CA ARG A 222 -4.22 22.27 9.36
C ARG A 222 -3.78 22.41 10.82
N ALA A 223 -4.18 21.48 11.70
CA ALA A 223 -3.84 21.49 13.11
C ALA A 223 -2.56 20.69 13.41
N SER A 224 -1.70 20.48 12.41
CA SER A 224 -0.48 19.69 12.52
C SER A 224 -0.76 18.28 13.06
N THR A 225 -1.81 17.65 12.56
CA THR A 225 -2.12 16.24 12.83
C THR A 225 -1.95 15.46 11.55
N ARG A 226 -1.30 14.30 11.63
CA ARG A 226 -1.17 13.37 10.52
C ARG A 226 -1.96 12.10 10.82
N VAL A 227 -2.64 11.60 9.79
CA VAL A 227 -3.23 10.26 9.79
C VAL A 227 -2.59 9.48 8.65
N ARG A 228 -1.98 8.35 8.98
CA ARG A 228 -1.37 7.46 7.99
C ARG A 228 -2.36 6.39 7.56
N GLY A 229 -2.66 6.33 6.27
CA GLY A 229 -3.45 5.27 5.66
C GLY A 229 -2.73 3.91 5.72
N ARG A 230 -3.47 2.83 5.44
CA ARG A 230 -2.91 1.47 5.42
C ARG A 230 -2.76 0.98 3.98
N LEU A 231 -1.69 0.24 3.73
CA LEU A 231 -1.50 -0.44 2.45
C LEU A 231 -2.50 -1.60 2.35
N GLY A 232 -3.51 -1.46 1.49
CA GLY A 232 -4.54 -2.49 1.25
C GLY A 232 -4.26 -3.40 0.06
N HIS A 233 -3.16 -3.19 -0.66
CA HIS A 233 -2.84 -3.91 -1.88
C HIS A 233 -2.28 -5.30 -1.59
N ARG A 234 -2.73 -6.28 -2.39
CA ARG A 234 -2.32 -7.68 -2.29
C ARG A 234 -2.04 -8.21 -3.68
N PHE A 235 -0.76 -8.31 -4.02
CA PHE A 235 -0.36 -8.91 -5.27
C PHE A 235 1.05 -9.50 -5.21
N MET A 236 1.31 -10.43 -6.12
CA MET A 236 2.61 -11.04 -6.31
C MET A 236 2.95 -11.02 -7.80
N PHE A 237 4.14 -10.54 -8.13
CA PHE A 237 4.72 -10.61 -9.45
C PHE A 237 5.79 -11.70 -9.49
N ILE A 238 5.81 -12.47 -10.56
CA ILE A 238 6.78 -13.54 -10.79
C ILE A 238 7.36 -13.36 -12.18
N ASP A 239 8.68 -13.36 -12.26
CA ASP A 239 9.51 -13.31 -13.48
C ASP A 239 9.26 -12.12 -14.42
N GLY A 240 8.40 -11.18 -14.03
CA GLY A 240 7.94 -10.04 -14.84
C GLY A 240 6.81 -10.37 -15.82
N ASP A 241 6.35 -11.63 -15.90
CA ASP A 241 5.34 -12.07 -16.87
C ASP A 241 4.05 -12.62 -16.26
N LYS A 242 4.05 -12.91 -14.95
CA LYS A 242 2.89 -13.42 -14.21
C LYS A 242 2.59 -12.54 -13.01
N ALA A 243 1.31 -12.28 -12.81
CA ALA A 243 0.80 -11.56 -11.65
C ALA A 243 -0.34 -12.35 -10.99
N VAL A 244 -0.35 -12.36 -9.66
CA VAL A 244 -1.46 -12.86 -8.85
C VAL A 244 -1.96 -11.71 -8.01
N SER A 245 -3.26 -11.43 -8.03
CA SER A 245 -3.89 -10.47 -7.13
C SER A 245 -5.23 -11.02 -6.65
N GLY A 246 -5.63 -10.65 -5.44
CA GLY A 246 -6.90 -11.07 -4.88
C GLY A 246 -7.08 -10.70 -3.42
N SER A 247 -8.17 -11.18 -2.83
CA SER A 247 -8.52 -10.92 -1.43
C SER A 247 -7.89 -11.92 -0.45
N TYR A 248 -7.19 -12.94 -0.95
CA TYR A 248 -6.61 -14.02 -0.13
C TYR A 248 -5.62 -13.47 0.90
N ARG A 249 -5.92 -13.67 2.18
CA ARG A 249 -5.01 -13.40 3.28
C ARG A 249 -4.34 -14.71 3.69
N THR A 250 -3.03 -14.69 3.83
CA THR A 250 -2.24 -15.86 4.23
C THR A 250 -2.28 -16.01 5.76
N MET A 251 -3.47 -16.25 6.30
CA MET A 251 -3.63 -16.57 7.72
C MET A 251 -3.33 -18.06 7.94
N PRO A 252 -2.66 -18.43 9.04
CA PRO A 252 -2.54 -19.83 9.43
C PRO A 252 -3.95 -20.43 9.65
N LYS A 253 -4.13 -21.68 9.22
CA LYS A 253 -5.24 -22.52 9.67
C LYS A 253 -4.93 -23.08 11.05
#